data_AF-A0A4S0UJA4-F1
#
_entry.id   AF-A0A4S0UJA4-F1
#
_cell.length_a   1.000
_cell.length_b   1.000
_cell.length_c   1.000
_cell.angle_alpha   90.00
_cell.angle_beta   90.00
_cell.angle_gamma   90.00
#
_symmetry.space_group_name_H-M   'P 1'
#
loop_
_entity.id
_entity.type
_entity.pdbx_description
1 polymer ?
#
loop_
_entity_poly.entity_id
_entity_poly.type
_entity_poly.pdbx_seq_one_letter_code
_entity_poly.pdbx_strand_id
1 'polypeptide(L)'
;ADAAIQGIRDLLGLKTGAAIPADRIGDIKMGTTVATNALLERKGDRVLLLITKGFRDALRIAYQARPDIFAKEIILPEQVYERVIEINERVRADGRVERL
;
A
#
# COMPACT_ATOMS: atom_id res chain seq x y z
N ALA A 1 -23.77 -11.20 -2.70
CA ALA A 1 -23.38 -10.74 -1.36
C ALA A 1 -21.87 -10.95 -1.21
N ASP A 2 -21.17 -10.08 -0.49
CA ASP A 2 -19.77 -10.28 -0.12
C ASP A 2 -19.62 -11.62 0.63
N ALA A 3 -18.65 -12.45 0.23
CA ALA A 3 -18.43 -13.78 0.80
C ALA A 3 -18.19 -13.75 2.32
N ALA A 4 -17.54 -12.69 2.82
CA ALA A 4 -17.31 -12.55 4.26
C ALA A 4 -18.62 -12.32 5.02
N ILE A 5 -19.49 -11.46 4.48
CA ILE A 5 -20.80 -11.18 5.06
C ILE A 5 -21.67 -12.43 5.06
N GLN A 6 -21.63 -13.24 3.99
CA GLN A 6 -22.36 -14.49 3.94
C GLN A 6 -21.84 -15.50 4.98
N GLY A 7 -20.53 -15.65 5.13
CA GLY A 7 -19.94 -16.52 6.14
C GLY A 7 -20.36 -16.16 7.58
N ILE A 8 -20.42 -14.86 7.89
CA ILE A 8 -20.93 -14.39 9.20
C ILE A 8 -22.40 -14.81 9.40
N ARG A 9 -23.24 -14.66 8.35
CA ARG A 9 -24.66 -15.04 8.42
C ARG A 9 -24.84 -16.53 8.65
N ASP A 10 -24.08 -17.36 7.94
CA ASP A 10 -24.17 -18.82 8.06
C ASP A 10 -23.73 -19.28 9.45
N LEU A 11 -22.62 -18.74 9.98
CA LEU A 11 -22.11 -19.07 11.32
C LEU A 11 -23.05 -18.61 12.45
N LEU A 12 -23.75 -17.50 12.26
CA LEU A 12 -24.70 -16.98 13.24
C LEU A 12 -26.14 -17.49 13.02
N GLY A 13 -26.40 -18.31 11.99
CA GLY A 13 -27.72 -18.84 11.66
C GLY A 13 -28.74 -17.76 11.25
N LEU A 14 -28.27 -16.67 10.63
CA LEU A 14 -29.11 -15.53 10.29
C LEU A 14 -29.88 -15.76 8.98
N LYS A 15 -31.18 -15.44 8.99
CA LYS A 15 -32.01 -15.42 7.78
C LYS A 15 -31.52 -14.34 6.80
N THR A 16 -31.78 -14.55 5.51
CA THR A 16 -31.52 -13.56 4.46
C THR A 16 -32.17 -12.22 4.80
N GLY A 17 -31.39 -11.13 4.73
CA GLY A 17 -31.86 -9.77 5.04
C GLY A 17 -31.90 -9.41 6.53
N ALA A 18 -31.73 -10.37 7.46
CA ALA A 18 -31.64 -10.06 8.88
C ALA A 18 -30.39 -9.21 9.18
N ALA A 19 -30.46 -8.29 10.15
CA ALA A 19 -29.30 -7.53 10.58
C ALA A 19 -28.26 -8.45 11.26
N ILE A 20 -26.98 -8.16 11.07
CA ILE A 20 -25.89 -8.86 11.75
C ILE A 20 -25.72 -8.21 13.14
N PRO A 21 -25.88 -8.96 14.25
CA PRO A 21 -25.72 -8.44 15.60
C PRO A 21 -24.23 -8.27 15.93
N ALA A 22 -23.68 -7.09 15.63
CA ALA A 22 -22.26 -6.79 15.78
C ALA A 22 -21.75 -6.94 17.23
N ASP A 23 -22.63 -6.73 18.21
CA ASP A 23 -22.39 -6.91 19.65
C ASP A 23 -22.04 -8.36 20.04
N ARG A 24 -22.39 -9.33 19.19
CA ARG A 24 -22.08 -10.76 19.39
C ARG A 24 -20.77 -11.18 18.73
N ILE A 25 -20.05 -10.26 18.11
CA ILE A 25 -18.82 -10.53 17.37
C ILE A 25 -17.65 -9.85 18.06
N GLY A 26 -16.73 -10.63 18.62
CA GLY A 26 -15.52 -10.09 19.26
C GLY A 26 -14.53 -9.53 18.23
N ASP A 27 -14.15 -10.35 17.25
CA ASP A 27 -13.19 -9.98 16.20
C ASP A 27 -13.58 -10.62 14.86
N ILE A 28 -13.28 -9.93 13.76
CA ILE A 28 -13.33 -10.48 12.40
C ILE A 28 -11.95 -10.31 11.78
N LYS A 29 -11.35 -11.42 11.36
CA LYS A 29 -10.09 -11.42 10.61
C LYS A 29 -10.36 -11.95 9.22
N MET A 30 -10.25 -11.08 8.22
CA MET A 30 -10.42 -11.43 6.83
C MET A 30 -9.09 -11.33 6.09
N GLY A 31 -8.60 -12.46 5.59
CA GLY A 31 -7.50 -12.49 4.62
C GLY A 31 -8.06 -12.47 3.22
N THR A 32 -7.64 -11.51 2.40
CA THR A 32 -8.00 -11.44 0.98
C THR A 32 -6.79 -11.06 0.14
N THR A 33 -6.80 -11.46 -1.13
CA THR A 33 -5.73 -11.18 -2.10
C THR A 33 -6.00 -9.95 -2.95
N VAL A 34 -7.14 -9.26 -2.75
CA VAL A 34 -7.54 -8.09 -3.56
C VAL A 34 -6.44 -7.04 -3.64
N ALA A 35 -5.81 -6.68 -2.51
CA ALA A 35 -4.76 -5.68 -2.49
C ALA A 35 -3.50 -6.12 -3.26
N THR A 36 -3.07 -7.37 -3.06
CA THR A 36 -1.89 -7.92 -3.74
C THR A 36 -2.12 -8.03 -5.25
N ASN A 37 -3.29 -8.53 -5.66
CA ASN A 37 -3.64 -8.62 -7.08
C ASN A 37 -3.78 -7.24 -7.72
N ALA A 38 -4.40 -6.28 -7.03
CA ALA A 38 -4.48 -4.90 -7.50
C ALA A 38 -3.08 -4.28 -7.73
N LEU A 39 -2.13 -4.55 -6.82
CA LEU A 39 -0.75 -4.09 -6.97
C LEU A 39 -0.04 -4.76 -8.16
N LEU A 40 -0.14 -6.10 -8.28
CA LEU A 40 0.49 -6.87 -9.35
C LEU A 40 -0.08 -6.53 -10.73
N GLU A 41 -1.39 -6.32 -10.81
CA GLU A 41 -2.10 -5.97 -12.05
C GLU A 41 -2.10 -4.47 -12.34
N ARG A 42 -1.45 -3.64 -11.50
CA ARG A 42 -1.43 -2.18 -11.60
C ARG A 42 -2.83 -1.54 -11.64
N LYS A 43 -3.79 -2.15 -10.96
CA LYS A 43 -5.17 -1.66 -10.84
C LYS A 43 -5.35 -0.86 -9.56
N GLY A 44 -4.78 0.34 -9.54
CA GLY A 44 -4.94 1.29 -8.45
C GLY A 44 -5.22 2.70 -8.96
N ASP A 45 -5.57 3.60 -8.05
CA ASP A 45 -5.75 5.00 -8.38
C ASP A 45 -4.41 5.71 -8.59
N ARG A 46 -4.46 6.83 -9.32
CA ARG A 46 -3.29 7.69 -9.55
C ARG A 46 -2.84 8.31 -8.24
N VAL A 47 -1.57 8.11 -7.87
CA VAL A 47 -0.99 8.63 -6.63
C VAL A 47 0.19 9.57 -6.88
N LEU A 48 0.34 10.52 -5.96
CA LEU A 48 1.43 11.51 -5.92
C LEU A 48 2.39 11.18 -4.77
N LEU A 49 3.69 11.14 -5.06
CA LEU A 49 4.72 11.05 -4.03
C LEU A 49 5.11 12.46 -3.56
N LEU A 50 4.86 12.75 -2.28
CA LEU A 50 5.46 13.89 -1.59
C LEU A 50 6.70 13.40 -0.87
N ILE A 51 7.84 14.04 -1.10
CA ILE A 51 9.12 13.61 -0.51
C ILE A 51 9.99 14.81 -0.18
N THR A 52 10.92 14.64 0.75
CA THR A 52 11.84 15.71 1.13
C THR A 52 12.68 16.18 -0.05
N LYS A 53 12.91 17.50 -0.14
CA LYS A 53 13.78 18.07 -1.18
C LYS A 53 15.18 17.46 -1.18
N GLY A 54 15.68 17.16 -2.38
CA GLY A 54 16.92 16.43 -2.61
C GLY A 54 16.74 14.90 -2.62
N PHE A 55 15.52 14.39 -2.38
CA PHE A 55 15.23 12.94 -2.33
C PHE A 55 14.26 12.49 -3.42
N ARG A 56 14.01 13.32 -4.45
CA ARG A 56 13.12 13.03 -5.57
C ARG A 56 13.20 11.59 -6.11
N ASP A 57 14.41 11.09 -6.29
CA ASP A 57 14.68 9.81 -6.94
C ASP A 57 14.90 8.66 -5.96
N ALA A 58 14.67 8.84 -4.66
CA ALA A 58 14.96 7.83 -3.65
C ALA A 58 14.28 6.48 -3.92
N LEU A 59 12.99 6.49 -4.27
CA LEU A 59 12.25 5.25 -4.60
C LEU A 59 12.58 4.69 -5.99
N ARG A 60 12.98 5.55 -6.93
CA ARG A 60 13.44 5.13 -8.26
C ARG A 60 14.78 4.40 -8.19
N ILE A 61 15.70 4.89 -7.35
CA ILE A 61 17.01 4.27 -7.10
C ILE A 61 16.85 3.02 -6.22
N ALA A 62 15.92 3.06 -5.27
CA ALA A 62 15.67 2.01 -4.29
C ALA A 62 16.97 1.60 -3.58
N TYR A 63 17.20 0.30 -3.42
CA TYR A 63 18.37 -0.24 -2.72
C TYR A 63 19.54 -0.57 -3.66
N GLN A 64 19.48 -0.14 -4.93
CA GLN A 64 20.49 -0.45 -5.94
C GLN A 64 20.79 -1.97 -6.08
N ALA A 65 19.82 -2.82 -5.73
CA ALA A 65 19.95 -4.25 -5.91
C ALA A 65 20.13 -4.56 -7.40
N ARG A 66 21.16 -5.35 -7.73
CA ARG A 66 21.51 -5.77 -9.09
C ARG A 66 21.35 -7.29 -9.18
N PRO A 67 20.14 -7.80 -9.49
CA PRO A 67 19.91 -9.25 -9.59
C PRO A 67 20.81 -9.89 -10.65
N ASP A 68 21.05 -9.17 -11.74
CA ASP A 68 22.07 -9.48 -12.73
C ASP A 68 23.17 -8.41 -12.68
N ILE A 69 24.29 -8.74 -12.04
CA ILE A 69 25.39 -7.80 -11.81
C ILE A 69 26.11 -7.39 -13.10
N PHE A 70 26.04 -8.20 -14.16
CA PHE A 70 26.74 -8.01 -15.44
C PHE A 70 25.84 -7.50 -16.57
N ALA A 71 24.53 -7.36 -16.33
CA ALA A 71 23.62 -6.74 -17.29
C ALA A 71 24.12 -5.36 -17.71
N LYS A 72 24.33 -5.17 -19.02
CA LYS A 72 24.72 -3.88 -19.61
C LYS A 72 23.54 -2.90 -19.66
N GLU A 73 22.33 -3.43 -19.77
CA GLU A 73 21.08 -2.66 -19.76
C GLU A 73 20.36 -2.93 -18.43
N ILE A 74 20.15 -1.87 -17.64
CA ILE A 74 19.46 -1.96 -16.34
C ILE A 74 18.01 -1.54 -16.54
N ILE A 75 17.09 -2.49 -16.39
CA ILE A 75 15.65 -2.23 -16.42
C ILE A 75 15.20 -1.94 -14.99
N LEU A 76 14.80 -0.70 -14.73
CA LEU A 76 14.24 -0.31 -13.43
C LEU A 76 12.78 -0.77 -13.33
N PRO A 77 12.32 -1.20 -12.15
CA PRO A 77 10.91 -1.44 -11.91
C PRO A 77 10.06 -0.19 -12.18
N GLU A 78 8.88 -0.41 -12.73
CA GLU A 78 7.88 0.64 -12.88
C GLU A 78 7.44 1.17 -11.51
N GLN A 79 7.34 2.48 -11.39
CA GLN A 79 6.99 3.17 -10.15
C GLN A 79 5.47 3.17 -9.95
N VAL A 80 5.02 3.04 -8.71
CA VAL A 80 3.58 3.08 -8.37
C VAL A 80 3.02 4.51 -8.44
N TYR A 81 3.86 5.51 -8.22
CA TYR A 81 3.48 6.92 -8.28
C TYR A 81 3.61 7.48 -9.69
N GLU A 82 2.78 8.47 -10.01
CA GLU A 82 2.83 9.13 -11.33
C GLU A 82 3.69 10.39 -11.30
N ARG A 83 3.69 11.11 -10.18
CA ARG A 83 4.42 12.38 -10.02
C ARG A 83 5.11 12.43 -8.67
N VAL A 84 6.13 13.28 -8.60
CA VAL A 84 6.88 13.58 -7.38
C VAL A 84 6.90 15.07 -7.16
N ILE A 85 6.51 15.51 -5.97
CA ILE A 85 6.67 16.88 -5.49
C ILE A 85 7.63 16.85 -4.29
N GLU A 86 8.66 17.67 -4.38
CA GLU A 86 9.63 17.85 -3.31
C GLU A 86 9.17 18.93 -2.33
N ILE A 87 9.22 18.61 -1.04
CA ILE A 87 8.84 19.49 0.05
C ILE A 87 10.11 20.07 0.67
N ASN A 88 10.13 21.40 0.89
CA ASN A 88 11.23 22.07 1.60
C ASN A 88 11.11 21.82 3.12
N GLU A 89 11.28 20.58 3.57
CA GLU A 89 11.41 20.24 4.99
C GLU A 89 12.69 19.42 5.25
N ARG A 90 13.05 19.22 6.52
CA ARG A 90 14.07 18.23 6.90
C ARG A 90 13.89 17.85 8.37
N VAL A 91 13.92 16.55 8.64
CA VAL A 91 14.02 15.98 9.99
C VAL A 91 15.34 15.23 10.10
N ARG A 92 16.11 15.51 11.15
CA ARG A 92 17.41 14.89 11.42
C ARG A 92 17.23 13.53 12.10
N ALA A 93 18.30 12.73 12.13
CA ALA A 93 18.30 11.41 12.76
C ALA A 93 17.96 11.43 14.27
N ASP A 94 18.18 12.56 14.94
CA ASP A 94 17.80 12.78 16.35
C ASP A 94 16.35 13.26 16.53
N GLY A 95 15.55 13.29 15.44
CA GLY A 95 14.16 13.73 15.44
C GLY A 95 13.97 15.26 15.40
N ARG A 96 15.04 16.06 15.38
CA ARG A 96 14.92 17.52 15.31
C ARG A 96 14.59 17.98 13.89
N VAL A 97 13.66 18.94 13.80
CA VAL A 97 13.37 19.64 12.54
C VAL A 97 14.48 20.65 12.27
N GLU A 98 15.10 20.55 11.09
CA GLU A 98 16.05 21.56 10.63
C GLU A 98 15.28 22.73 10.06
N ARG A 99 15.46 23.91 10.67
CA ARG A 99 14.95 25.17 10.14
C ARG A 99 15.97 25.68 9.13
N LEU A 100 15.58 25.72 7.85
CA LEU A 100 16.32 26.35 6.78
C LEU A 100 16.33 27.87 6.94
#